data_AF-A0A1I3DLR8-F1
#
_entry.id   AF-A0A1I3DLR8-F1
#
_cell.length_a   1.000
_cell.length_b   1.000
_cell.length_c   1.000
_cell.angle_alpha   90.00
_cell.angle_beta   90.00
_cell.angle_gamma   90.00
#
_symmetry.space_group_name_H-M   'P 1'
#
loop_
_entity.id
_entity.type
_entity.pdbx_description
1 polymer ?
#
loop_
_entity_poly.entity_id
_entity_poly.type
_entity_poly.pdbx_seq_one_letter_code
_entity_poly.pdbx_strand_id
1 'polypeptide(L)'
;MVRYNDYQETSKQLKKIDHNKNNYLIIHYSCESFYDNNNGKSPRITSIAVRKLDDGQTDLFAIHKIAEIKKINFIDIDTAYNKLGKEMLKRFFIFVEKNSHKNWIHWNMRDSNYGFKAIEHRYEVLGGKPTIIPDEKKIDLAKFFSQRFTKGYASHPRIESLIKMNNIKPKDFLSGKDEAQAFKEKNFVKLSMSTASKVDIFSNFLTLAIENKLVTKTPKKG
;
A
#
# COMPACT_ATOMS: atom_id res chain seq x y z
N MET A 1 -13.78 -9.97 -28.41
CA MET A 1 -13.90 -8.49 -28.37
C MET A 1 -13.51 -7.87 -27.02
N VAL A 2 -14.11 -8.24 -25.88
CA VAL A 2 -13.82 -7.61 -24.56
C VAL A 2 -12.33 -7.58 -24.19
N ARG A 3 -11.60 -8.68 -24.44
CA ARG A 3 -10.19 -8.85 -24.00
C ARG A 3 -9.16 -8.01 -24.78
N TYR A 4 -9.45 -7.66 -26.04
CA TYR A 4 -8.59 -6.78 -26.84
C TYR A 4 -8.71 -5.32 -26.37
N ASN A 5 -9.94 -4.93 -26.01
CA ASN A 5 -10.23 -3.61 -25.46
C ASN A 5 -9.51 -3.38 -24.12
N ASP A 6 -9.50 -4.38 -23.23
CA ASP A 6 -8.75 -4.32 -21.96
C ASP A 6 -7.24 -4.06 -22.16
N TYR A 7 -6.64 -4.67 -23.18
CA TYR A 7 -5.22 -4.47 -23.47
C TYR A 7 -4.93 -3.06 -23.98
N GLN A 8 -5.76 -2.54 -24.87
CA GLN A 8 -5.63 -1.18 -25.39
C GLN A 8 -5.78 -0.14 -24.28
N GLU A 9 -6.81 -0.29 -23.44
CA GLU A 9 -7.05 0.62 -22.31
C GLU A 9 -5.94 0.56 -21.27
N THR A 10 -5.46 -0.63 -20.89
CA THR A 10 -4.33 -0.75 -19.96
C THR A 10 -3.04 -0.17 -20.55
N SER A 11 -2.82 -0.32 -21.86
CA SER A 11 -1.65 0.27 -22.53
C SER A 11 -1.71 1.80 -22.56
N LYS A 12 -2.88 2.40 -22.82
CA LYS A 12 -3.09 3.86 -22.71
C LYS A 12 -2.84 4.35 -21.29
N GLN A 13 -3.34 3.63 -20.29
CA GLN A 13 -3.16 4.00 -18.89
C GLN A 13 -1.68 3.95 -18.46
N LEU A 14 -0.90 2.93 -18.87
CA LEU A 14 0.55 2.88 -18.60
C LEU A 14 1.27 4.08 -19.23
N LYS A 15 0.96 4.40 -20.49
CA LYS A 15 1.53 5.59 -21.15
C LYS A 15 1.18 6.86 -20.38
N LYS A 16 -0.08 7.02 -19.96
CA LYS A 16 -0.52 8.18 -19.16
C LYS A 16 0.25 8.31 -17.85
N ILE A 17 0.44 7.20 -17.14
CA ILE A 17 1.24 7.15 -15.91
C ILE A 17 2.69 7.55 -16.18
N ASP A 18 3.30 7.00 -17.21
CA ASP A 18 4.71 7.24 -17.54
C ASP A 18 4.99 8.71 -17.91
N HIS A 19 4.10 9.35 -18.66
CA HIS A 19 4.25 10.75 -19.06
C HIS A 19 3.93 11.74 -17.93
N ASN A 20 3.24 11.30 -16.86
CA ASN A 20 2.75 12.19 -15.81
C ASN A 20 3.10 11.68 -14.41
N LYS A 21 4.29 11.10 -14.22
CA LYS A 21 4.69 10.45 -12.94
C LYS A 21 4.47 11.31 -11.71
N ASN A 22 4.67 12.62 -11.82
CA ASN A 22 4.45 13.60 -10.74
C ASN A 22 2.99 13.66 -10.25
N ASN A 23 2.02 13.19 -11.04
CA ASN A 23 0.61 13.13 -10.66
C ASN A 23 0.21 11.83 -9.96
N TYR A 24 1.16 10.91 -9.71
CA TYR A 24 0.89 9.59 -9.12
C TYR A 24 1.65 9.37 -7.82
N LEU A 25 0.95 8.78 -6.86
CA LEU A 25 1.47 8.30 -5.59
C LEU A 25 1.22 6.80 -5.50
N ILE A 26 2.13 6.06 -4.87
CA ILE A 26 1.94 4.64 -4.53
C ILE A 26 1.77 4.54 -3.02
N ILE A 27 0.70 3.90 -2.57
CA ILE A 27 0.38 3.74 -1.14
C ILE A 27 0.27 2.27 -0.75
N HIS A 28 0.76 1.98 0.46
CA HIS A 28 0.46 0.75 1.17
C HIS A 28 0.46 0.98 2.69
N TYR A 29 -0.20 0.10 3.43
CA TYR A 29 -0.20 0.15 4.88
C TYR A 29 -0.12 -1.24 5.50
N SER A 30 0.42 -1.29 6.71
CA SER A 30 0.40 -2.45 7.59
C SER A 30 -0.47 -2.18 8.81
N CYS A 31 -1.05 -3.25 9.34
CA CYS A 31 -1.89 -3.22 10.53
C CYS A 31 -1.79 -4.54 11.29
N GLU A 32 -2.40 -4.57 12.46
CA GLU A 32 -2.71 -5.80 13.20
C GLU A 32 -3.40 -6.82 12.29
N SER A 33 -3.10 -8.10 12.53
CA SER A 33 -3.68 -9.23 11.79
C SER A 33 -5.21 -9.22 11.87
N PHE A 34 -5.86 -9.40 10.71
CA PHE A 34 -7.31 -9.54 10.61
C PHE A 34 -7.84 -10.82 11.25
N TYR A 35 -7.05 -11.89 11.18
CA TYR A 35 -7.45 -13.23 11.59
C TYR A 35 -7.41 -13.43 13.12
N ASP A 36 -6.67 -12.57 13.81
CA ASP A 36 -6.53 -12.64 15.27
C ASP A 36 -7.54 -11.72 16.01
N ASN A 37 -8.29 -10.89 15.27
CA ASN A 37 -9.19 -9.89 15.85
C ASN A 37 -10.65 -10.40 15.95
N ASN A 38 -10.91 -11.26 16.94
CA ASN A 38 -12.23 -11.88 17.16
C ASN A 38 -13.31 -10.93 17.69
N ASN A 39 -12.98 -9.67 17.98
CA ASN A 39 -13.86 -8.73 18.68
C ASN A 39 -14.54 -7.70 17.75
N GLY A 40 -14.42 -7.85 16.42
CA GLY A 40 -15.07 -6.98 15.43
C GLY A 40 -14.56 -5.53 15.39
N LYS A 41 -13.47 -5.21 16.10
CA LYS A 41 -12.87 -3.87 16.11
C LYS A 41 -12.06 -3.62 14.84
N SER A 42 -11.99 -2.35 14.41
CA SER A 42 -11.09 -1.95 13.35
C SER A 42 -9.63 -2.22 13.75
N PRO A 43 -8.82 -2.84 12.86
CA PRO A 43 -7.46 -3.23 13.19
C PRO A 43 -6.59 -2.01 13.47
N ARG A 44 -5.62 -2.20 14.36
CA ARG A 44 -4.63 -1.18 14.69
C ARG A 44 -3.65 -0.98 13.53
N ILE A 45 -3.67 0.20 12.90
CA ILE A 45 -2.71 0.55 11.84
C ILE A 45 -1.35 0.87 12.47
N THR A 46 -0.30 0.21 11.98
CA THR A 46 1.06 0.34 12.50
C THR A 46 1.88 1.33 11.68
N SER A 47 1.70 1.32 10.36
CA SER A 47 2.34 2.27 9.45
C SER A 47 1.64 2.39 8.10
N ILE A 48 1.84 3.53 7.46
CA ILE A 48 1.40 3.84 6.10
C ILE A 48 2.60 4.42 5.37
N ALA A 49 2.93 3.88 4.19
CA ALA A 49 3.96 4.42 3.32
C ALA A 49 3.31 4.99 2.06
N VAL A 50 3.76 6.17 1.64
CA VAL A 50 3.36 6.80 0.39
C VAL A 50 4.60 7.19 -0.39
N ARG A 51 4.80 6.61 -1.57
CA ARG A 51 5.93 6.88 -2.46
C ARG A 51 5.48 7.74 -3.63
N LYS A 52 6.23 8.79 -3.94
CA LYS A 52 6.05 9.58 -5.15
C LYS A 52 6.66 8.85 -6.34
N LEU A 53 5.93 8.78 -7.46
CA LEU A 53 6.37 7.98 -8.61
C LEU A 53 7.46 8.68 -9.45
N ASP A 54 7.54 10.00 -9.42
CA ASP A 54 8.49 10.81 -10.18
C ASP A 54 9.90 10.81 -9.58
N ASP A 55 10.02 11.11 -8.28
CA ASP A 55 11.32 11.28 -7.61
C ASP A 55 11.68 10.12 -6.66
N GLY A 56 10.75 9.19 -6.43
CA GLY A 56 10.96 8.05 -5.54
C GLY A 56 11.08 8.41 -4.05
N GLN A 57 10.77 9.63 -3.64
CA GLN A 57 10.69 9.97 -2.21
C GLN A 57 9.53 9.24 -1.56
N THR A 58 9.75 8.73 -0.33
CA THR A 58 8.74 7.98 0.42
C THR A 58 8.45 8.66 1.75
N ASP A 59 7.21 9.10 1.92
CA ASP A 59 6.66 9.54 3.19
C ASP A 59 6.20 8.33 3.99
N LEU A 60 6.81 8.11 5.16
CA LEU A 60 6.50 6.99 6.05
C LEU A 60 5.88 7.49 7.36
N PHE A 61 4.59 7.26 7.51
CA PHE A 61 3.82 7.49 8.73
C PHE A 61 3.83 6.21 9.56
N ALA A 62 4.47 6.20 10.73
CA ALA A 62 4.60 4.99 11.52
C ALA A 62 4.46 5.26 13.01
N ILE A 63 3.85 4.32 13.73
CA ILE A 63 3.51 4.48 15.14
C ILE A 63 4.74 4.76 16.02
N HIS A 64 5.86 4.07 15.75
CA HIS A 64 7.11 4.25 16.49
C HIS A 64 7.74 5.64 16.27
N LYS A 65 7.63 6.21 15.05
CA LYS A 65 8.08 7.58 14.78
C LYS A 65 7.26 8.61 15.56
N ILE A 66 5.95 8.39 15.68
CA ILE A 66 5.10 9.27 16.49
C ILE A 66 5.41 9.13 17.97
N ALA A 67 5.68 7.90 18.45
CA ALA A 67 6.12 7.66 19.82
C ALA A 67 7.40 8.41 20.15
N GLU A 68 8.40 8.35 19.27
CA GLU A 68 9.65 9.10 19.38
C GLU A 68 9.42 10.61 19.46
N ILE A 69 8.64 11.18 18.52
CA ILE A 69 8.28 12.61 18.52
C ILE A 69 7.58 13.02 19.83
N LYS A 70 6.74 12.14 20.38
CA LYS A 70 5.99 12.38 21.63
C LYS A 70 6.78 12.00 22.89
N LYS A 71 8.04 11.57 22.76
CA LYS A 71 8.90 11.09 23.86
C LYS A 71 8.24 9.97 24.68
N ILE A 72 7.53 9.06 24.00
CA ILE A 72 6.92 7.86 24.60
C ILE A 72 7.87 6.68 24.36
N ASN A 73 8.22 5.95 25.43
CA ASN A 73 9.09 4.79 25.32
C ASN A 73 8.43 3.70 24.48
N PHE A 74 9.27 2.91 23.80
CA PHE A 74 8.80 1.88 22.87
C PHE A 74 7.92 0.82 23.54
N ILE A 75 8.22 0.48 24.80
CA ILE A 75 7.45 -0.48 25.60
C ILE A 75 6.02 0.01 25.91
N ASP A 76 5.82 1.33 25.93
CA ASP A 76 4.55 1.99 26.24
C ASP A 76 3.71 2.31 24.99
N ILE A 77 4.19 1.94 23.79
CA ILE A 77 3.43 2.18 22.55
C ILE A 77 2.07 1.48 22.58
N ASP A 78 2.01 0.28 23.15
CA ASP A 78 0.79 -0.52 23.18
C ASP A 78 -0.30 0.09 24.10
N THR A 79 0.11 0.66 25.25
CA THR A 79 -0.80 1.35 26.17
C THR A 79 -1.24 2.71 25.60
N ALA A 80 -0.35 3.41 24.91
CA ALA A 80 -0.64 4.70 24.26
C ALA A 80 -1.17 4.59 22.82
N TYR A 81 -1.50 3.38 22.34
CA TYR A 81 -1.66 3.11 20.91
C TYR A 81 -2.73 3.97 20.23
N ASN A 82 -3.90 4.16 20.87
CA ASN A 82 -4.97 4.98 20.28
C ASN A 82 -4.55 6.46 20.15
N LYS A 83 -3.83 6.99 21.14
CA LYS A 83 -3.32 8.37 21.11
C LYS A 83 -2.27 8.55 20.01
N LEU A 84 -1.31 7.63 19.93
CA LEU A 84 -0.28 7.62 18.90
C LEU A 84 -0.87 7.42 17.50
N GLY A 85 -1.79 6.47 17.36
CA GLY A 85 -2.46 6.14 16.11
C GLY A 85 -3.29 7.32 15.59
N LYS A 86 -3.99 8.04 16.48
CA LYS A 86 -4.74 9.25 16.10
C LYS A 86 -3.82 10.32 15.52
N GLU A 87 -2.69 10.57 16.16
CA GLU A 87 -1.70 11.55 15.70
C GLU A 87 -1.05 11.12 14.37
N MET A 88 -0.70 9.83 14.23
CA MET A 88 -0.17 9.28 12.98
C MET A 88 -1.17 9.47 11.82
N LEU A 89 -2.43 9.09 12.03
CA LEU A 89 -3.48 9.20 11.02
C LEU A 89 -3.81 10.65 10.71
N LYS A 90 -3.79 11.55 11.71
CA LYS A 90 -3.93 12.98 11.48
C LYS A 90 -2.87 13.50 10.51
N ARG A 91 -1.60 13.14 10.72
CA ARG A 91 -0.50 13.54 9.81
C ARG A 91 -0.67 12.96 8.41
N PHE A 92 -1.09 11.69 8.33
CA PHE A 92 -1.41 11.07 7.05
C PHE A 92 -2.55 11.79 6.32
N PHE A 93 -3.66 12.10 6.98
CA PHE A 93 -4.79 12.78 6.32
C PHE A 93 -4.50 14.23 5.94
N ILE A 94 -3.64 14.95 6.68
CA ILE A 94 -3.09 16.25 6.24
C ILE A 94 -2.28 16.08 4.95
N PHE A 95 -1.48 15.01 4.84
CA PHE A 95 -0.76 14.70 3.61
C PHE A 95 -1.72 14.37 2.45
N VAL A 96 -2.77 13.58 2.72
CA VAL A 96 -3.81 13.25 1.73
C VAL A 96 -4.49 14.51 1.20
N GLU A 97 -4.86 15.44 2.08
CA GLU A 97 -5.50 16.71 1.71
C GLU A 97 -4.64 17.52 0.73
N LYS A 98 -3.35 17.69 1.05
CA LYS A 98 -2.37 18.39 0.20
C LYS A 98 -2.16 17.71 -1.17
N ASN A 99 -2.38 16.39 -1.24
CA ASN A 99 -2.17 15.59 -2.44
C ASN A 99 -3.49 15.06 -3.04
N SER A 100 -4.63 15.66 -2.68
CA SER A 100 -5.97 15.24 -3.11
C SER A 100 -6.19 15.33 -4.62
N HIS A 101 -5.38 16.15 -5.31
CA HIS A 101 -5.36 16.27 -6.77
C HIS A 101 -4.69 15.07 -7.46
N LYS A 102 -3.82 14.32 -6.77
CA LYS A 102 -3.04 13.20 -7.34
C LYS A 102 -3.85 11.91 -7.44
N ASN A 103 -3.36 10.99 -8.28
CA ASN A 103 -3.85 9.62 -8.40
C ASN A 103 -3.07 8.68 -7.47
N TRP A 104 -3.75 7.72 -6.87
CA TRP A 104 -3.23 6.84 -5.82
C TRP A 104 -3.24 5.39 -6.29
N ILE A 105 -2.05 4.88 -6.58
CA ILE A 105 -1.80 3.49 -6.97
C ILE A 105 -1.65 2.66 -5.70
N HIS A 106 -2.37 1.55 -5.61
CA HIS A 106 -2.38 0.68 -4.45
C HIS A 106 -2.45 -0.79 -4.86
N TRP A 107 -2.28 -1.68 -3.88
CA TRP A 107 -2.41 -3.12 -4.09
C TRP A 107 -3.54 -3.66 -3.21
N ASN A 108 -4.66 -4.08 -3.82
CA ASN A 108 -5.80 -4.71 -3.13
C ASN A 108 -6.46 -3.92 -1.97
N MET A 109 -6.12 -2.65 -1.75
CA MET A 109 -6.77 -1.75 -0.79
C MET A 109 -8.17 -1.27 -1.25
N ARG A 110 -9.17 -2.16 -1.29
CA ARG A 110 -10.44 -1.93 -2.02
C ARG A 110 -11.68 -1.70 -1.16
N ASP A 111 -11.69 -2.13 0.09
CA ASP A 111 -12.93 -2.23 0.85
C ASP A 111 -12.77 -1.85 2.33
N SER A 112 -13.85 -2.01 3.09
CA SER A 112 -13.92 -1.68 4.51
C SER A 112 -13.13 -2.64 5.40
N ASN A 113 -12.79 -3.83 4.90
CA ASN A 113 -11.94 -4.77 5.64
C ASN A 113 -10.47 -4.40 5.44
N TYR A 114 -10.06 -4.12 4.20
CA TYR A 114 -8.69 -3.72 3.90
C TYR A 114 -8.64 -2.65 2.81
N GLY A 115 -8.13 -1.47 3.17
CA GLY A 115 -7.90 -0.38 2.23
C GLY A 115 -8.21 1.00 2.77
N PHE A 116 -8.47 1.95 1.85
CA PHE A 116 -8.75 3.34 2.21
C PHE A 116 -9.90 3.47 3.20
N LYS A 117 -11.03 2.78 2.95
CA LYS A 117 -12.20 2.78 3.84
C LYS A 117 -11.87 2.26 5.24
N ALA A 118 -11.00 1.26 5.36
CA ALA A 118 -10.54 0.76 6.66
C ALA A 118 -9.68 1.80 7.41
N ILE A 119 -8.81 2.53 6.70
CA ILE A 119 -7.99 3.61 7.28
C ILE A 119 -8.87 4.79 7.72
N GLU A 120 -9.82 5.18 6.86
CA GLU A 120 -10.81 6.23 7.12
C GLU A 120 -11.62 5.90 8.37
N HIS A 121 -12.24 4.72 8.41
CA HIS A 121 -13.02 4.24 9.55
C HIS A 121 -12.16 4.17 10.83
N ARG A 122 -10.92 3.67 10.75
CA ARG A 122 -10.03 3.64 11.92
C ARG A 122 -9.77 5.04 12.46
N TYR A 123 -9.65 6.05 11.61
CA TYR A 123 -9.44 7.41 12.07
C TYR A 123 -10.70 8.02 12.71
N GLU A 124 -11.88 7.74 12.15
CA GLU A 124 -13.18 8.12 12.73
C GLU A 124 -13.38 7.51 14.13
N VAL A 125 -13.06 6.22 14.30
CA VAL A 125 -13.10 5.52 15.60
C VAL A 125 -12.21 6.22 16.65
N LEU A 126 -11.11 6.83 16.23
CA LEU A 126 -10.22 7.61 17.09
C LEU A 126 -10.67 9.07 17.27
N GLY A 127 -11.86 9.44 16.76
CA GLY A 127 -12.42 10.79 16.80
C GLY A 127 -11.70 11.77 15.86
N GLY A 128 -11.18 11.27 14.73
CA GLY A 128 -10.68 12.07 13.62
C GLY A 128 -11.74 12.29 12.54
N LYS A 129 -11.43 13.12 11.54
CA LYS A 129 -12.26 13.32 10.34
C LYS A 129 -11.40 13.05 9.11
N PRO A 130 -11.59 11.94 8.40
CA PRO A 130 -10.73 11.57 7.28
C PRO A 130 -10.97 12.46 6.06
N THR A 131 -9.89 12.76 5.34
CA THR A 131 -9.98 13.31 3.98
C THR A 131 -10.19 12.16 3.01
N ILE A 132 -11.31 12.17 2.30
CA ILE A 132 -11.68 11.10 1.38
C ILE A 132 -10.99 11.31 0.04
N ILE A 133 -10.29 10.27 -0.44
CA ILE A 133 -9.79 10.22 -1.81
C ILE A 133 -10.95 9.68 -2.67
N PRO A 134 -11.37 10.37 -3.74
CA PRO A 134 -12.39 9.85 -4.64
C PRO A 134 -11.97 8.52 -5.29
N ASP A 135 -12.92 7.61 -5.52
CA ASP A 135 -12.61 6.27 -6.02
C ASP A 135 -12.02 6.29 -7.44
N GLU A 136 -12.39 7.27 -8.26
CA GLU A 136 -11.83 7.50 -9.60
C GLU A 136 -10.33 7.87 -9.60
N LYS A 137 -9.81 8.33 -8.46
CA LYS A 137 -8.38 8.60 -8.28
C LYS A 137 -7.62 7.40 -7.73
N LYS A 138 -8.27 6.28 -7.44
CA LYS A 138 -7.64 5.07 -6.90
C LYS A 138 -7.40 4.05 -8.00
N ILE A 139 -6.16 3.58 -8.13
CA ILE A 139 -5.75 2.61 -9.14
C ILE A 139 -5.25 1.35 -8.44
N ASP A 140 -6.04 0.28 -8.50
CA ASP A 140 -5.62 -1.03 -7.99
C ASP A 140 -4.69 -1.73 -8.99
N LEU A 141 -3.40 -1.79 -8.65
CA LEU A 141 -2.36 -2.39 -9.47
C LEU A 141 -2.58 -3.90 -9.70
N ALA A 142 -3.14 -4.61 -8.73
CA ALA A 142 -3.40 -6.04 -8.87
C ALA A 142 -4.55 -6.32 -9.85
N LYS A 143 -5.61 -5.51 -9.80
CA LYS A 143 -6.71 -5.56 -10.79
C LYS A 143 -6.21 -5.14 -12.17
N PHE A 144 -5.40 -4.08 -12.23
CA PHE A 144 -4.78 -3.58 -13.45
C PHE A 144 -3.95 -4.66 -14.16
N PHE A 145 -3.08 -5.35 -13.43
CA PHE A 145 -2.30 -6.48 -13.99
C PHE A 145 -3.17 -7.66 -14.40
N SER A 146 -4.25 -7.95 -13.65
CA SER A 146 -5.19 -9.02 -14.03
C SER A 146 -5.88 -8.73 -15.38
N GLN A 147 -6.19 -7.45 -15.66
CA GLN A 147 -6.78 -7.01 -16.93
C GLN A 147 -5.74 -7.13 -18.06
N ARG A 148 -4.52 -6.63 -17.83
CA ARG A 148 -3.45 -6.62 -18.84
C ARG A 148 -2.94 -8.01 -19.23
N PHE A 149 -2.67 -8.88 -18.26
CA PHE A 149 -1.95 -10.14 -18.46
C PHE A 149 -2.81 -11.40 -18.31
N THR A 150 -4.05 -11.29 -17.79
CA THR A 150 -4.96 -12.36 -17.28
C THR A 150 -4.95 -12.50 -15.75
N LYS A 151 -6.03 -13.08 -15.19
CA LYS A 151 -6.15 -13.38 -13.76
C LYS A 151 -5.02 -14.29 -13.23
N GLY A 152 -4.39 -15.08 -14.10
CA GLY A 152 -3.29 -16.01 -13.77
C GLY A 152 -1.90 -15.43 -13.99
N TYR A 153 -1.72 -14.09 -13.99
CA TYR A 153 -0.43 -13.44 -14.23
C TYR A 153 0.65 -13.80 -13.20
N ALA A 154 0.25 -14.19 -11.98
CA ALA A 154 1.14 -14.61 -10.90
C ALA A 154 0.43 -15.64 -10.00
N SER A 155 1.19 -16.53 -9.37
CA SER A 155 0.65 -17.43 -8.33
C SER A 155 0.34 -16.67 -7.05
N HIS A 156 -0.57 -17.20 -6.23
CA HIS A 156 -0.76 -16.69 -4.87
C HIS A 156 0.35 -17.21 -3.94
N PRO A 157 0.87 -16.39 -3.00
CA PRO A 157 0.71 -14.93 -2.88
C PRO A 157 1.35 -14.15 -4.05
N ARG A 158 0.60 -13.19 -4.62
CA ARG A 158 0.94 -12.57 -5.91
C ARG A 158 2.15 -11.65 -5.86
N ILE A 159 2.37 -10.95 -4.75
CA ILE A 159 3.50 -10.03 -4.59
C ILE A 159 4.80 -10.84 -4.61
N GLU A 160 4.87 -11.89 -3.78
CA GLU A 160 5.99 -12.80 -3.64
C GLU A 160 6.29 -13.54 -4.95
N SER A 161 5.24 -14.02 -5.62
CA SER A 161 5.39 -14.64 -6.93
C SER A 161 6.01 -13.67 -7.94
N LEU A 162 5.55 -12.42 -8.01
CA LEU A 162 6.12 -11.43 -8.92
C LEU A 162 7.55 -11.04 -8.57
N ILE A 163 7.87 -10.88 -7.27
CA ILE A 163 9.23 -10.61 -6.78
C ILE A 163 10.18 -11.68 -7.31
N LYS A 164 9.84 -12.97 -7.11
CA LYS A 164 10.65 -14.11 -7.56
C LYS A 164 10.82 -14.13 -9.08
N MET A 165 9.72 -13.96 -9.82
CA MET A 165 9.73 -14.03 -11.29
C MET A 165 10.52 -12.90 -11.95
N ASN A 166 10.58 -11.74 -11.31
CA ASN A 166 11.27 -10.56 -11.82
C ASN A 166 12.64 -10.34 -11.15
N ASN A 167 13.13 -11.32 -10.37
CA ASN A 167 14.40 -11.27 -9.64
C ASN A 167 14.59 -9.98 -8.81
N ILE A 168 13.50 -9.48 -8.23
CA ILE A 168 13.54 -8.31 -7.34
C ILE A 168 14.05 -8.78 -5.98
N LYS A 169 14.99 -8.04 -5.39
CA LYS A 169 15.60 -8.38 -4.10
C LYS A 169 15.25 -7.30 -3.07
N PRO A 170 14.03 -7.32 -2.50
CA PRO A 170 13.65 -6.33 -1.51
C PRO A 170 14.42 -6.57 -0.21
N LYS A 171 14.92 -5.49 0.40
CA LYS A 171 15.72 -5.56 1.62
C LYS A 171 14.89 -5.96 2.86
N ASP A 172 13.71 -5.38 2.99
CA ASP A 172 12.92 -5.43 4.24
C ASP A 172 11.52 -6.04 4.05
N PHE A 173 11.31 -6.80 2.97
CA PHE A 173 10.01 -7.41 2.68
C PHE A 173 9.63 -8.47 3.73
N LEU A 174 8.37 -8.42 4.18
CA LEU A 174 7.75 -9.39 5.07
C LEU A 174 6.50 -9.96 4.39
N SER A 175 6.34 -11.28 4.49
CA SER A 175 5.09 -11.93 4.11
C SER A 175 3.98 -11.62 5.11
N GLY A 176 2.72 -11.89 4.76
CA GLY A 176 1.60 -11.65 5.69
C GLY A 176 1.73 -12.42 7.01
N LYS A 177 2.34 -13.62 7.00
CA LYS A 177 2.65 -14.37 8.23
C LYS A 177 3.73 -13.67 9.07
N ASP A 178 4.79 -13.20 8.42
CA ASP A 178 5.89 -12.53 9.12
C ASP A 178 5.48 -11.16 9.68
N GLU A 179 4.56 -10.45 9.00
CA GLU A 179 3.96 -9.22 9.52
C GLU A 179 3.12 -9.48 10.77
N ALA A 180 2.29 -10.53 10.76
CA ALA A 180 1.51 -10.90 11.94
C ALA A 180 2.42 -11.23 13.13
N GLN A 181 3.52 -11.96 12.89
CA GLN A 181 4.50 -12.28 13.93
C GLN A 181 5.23 -11.04 14.44
N ALA A 182 5.73 -10.18 13.54
CA ALA A 182 6.39 -8.93 13.91
C ALA A 182 5.48 -8.00 14.72
N PHE A 183 4.17 -8.01 14.46
CA PHE A 183 3.20 -7.29 15.28
C PHE A 183 3.07 -7.86 16.69
N LYS A 184 2.96 -9.19 16.84
CA LYS A 184 2.91 -9.87 18.14
C LYS A 184 4.16 -9.60 18.97
N GLU A 185 5.32 -9.54 18.33
CA GLU A 185 6.61 -9.19 18.93
C GLU A 185 6.80 -7.68 19.16
N LYS A 186 5.78 -6.85 18.85
CA LYS A 186 5.82 -5.39 18.94
C LYS A 186 6.96 -4.76 18.11
N ASN A 187 7.44 -5.43 17.06
CA ASN A 187 8.52 -4.95 16.20
C ASN A 187 8.02 -3.93 15.16
N PHE A 188 7.59 -2.76 15.65
CA PHE A 188 7.01 -1.70 14.83
C PHE A 188 7.98 -1.10 13.82
N VAL A 189 9.29 -1.17 14.07
CA VAL A 189 10.32 -0.71 13.12
C VAL A 189 10.33 -1.63 11.90
N LYS A 190 10.44 -2.95 12.11
CA LYS A 190 10.46 -3.95 11.03
C LYS A 190 9.19 -3.89 10.17
N LEU A 191 8.02 -3.73 10.80
CA LEU A 191 6.75 -3.55 10.09
C LEU A 191 6.76 -2.31 9.18
N SER A 192 7.28 -1.19 9.68
CA SER A 192 7.35 0.05 8.92
C SER A 192 8.33 -0.03 7.73
N MET A 193 9.47 -0.69 7.92
CA MET A 193 10.45 -0.92 6.85
C MET A 193 9.86 -1.82 5.77
N SER A 194 9.10 -2.84 6.17
CA SER A 194 8.38 -3.68 5.21
C SER A 194 7.33 -2.91 4.42
N THR A 195 6.59 -2.03 5.08
CA THR A 195 5.57 -1.19 4.43
C THR A 195 6.19 -0.25 3.40
N ALA A 196 7.33 0.37 3.73
CA ALA A 196 8.11 1.17 2.80
C ALA A 196 8.69 0.34 1.65
N SER A 197 9.19 -0.86 1.94
CA SER A 197 9.69 -1.79 0.91
C SER A 197 8.60 -2.23 -0.06
N LYS A 198 7.35 -2.41 0.40
CA LYS A 198 6.22 -2.79 -0.47
C LYS A 198 5.87 -1.71 -1.49
N VAL A 199 5.85 -0.42 -1.11
CA VAL A 199 5.59 0.66 -2.09
C VAL A 199 6.73 0.80 -3.11
N ASP A 200 7.97 0.51 -2.73
CA ASP A 200 9.10 0.43 -3.66
C ASP A 200 8.95 -0.75 -4.63
N ILE A 201 8.60 -1.93 -4.12
CA ILE A 201 8.31 -3.12 -4.95
C ILE A 201 7.19 -2.84 -5.96
N PHE A 202 6.12 -2.17 -5.55
CA PHE A 202 5.02 -1.80 -6.45
C PHE A 202 5.47 -0.80 -7.51
N SER A 203 6.35 0.13 -7.15
CA SER A 203 6.99 1.03 -8.12
C SER A 203 7.79 0.23 -9.15
N ASN A 204 8.59 -0.74 -8.71
CA ASN A 204 9.37 -1.61 -9.60
C ASN A 204 8.48 -2.43 -10.54
N PHE A 205 7.39 -3.01 -10.02
CA PHE A 205 6.42 -3.72 -10.86
C PHE A 205 5.80 -2.81 -11.92
N LEU A 206 5.43 -1.59 -11.54
CA LEU A 206 4.83 -0.62 -12.45
C LEU A 206 5.83 -0.17 -13.52
N THR A 207 7.07 0.14 -13.16
CA THR A 207 8.15 0.48 -14.10
C THR A 207 8.39 -0.65 -15.09
N LEU A 208 8.52 -1.89 -14.61
CA LEU A 208 8.65 -3.05 -15.50
C LEU A 208 7.43 -3.23 -16.41
N ALA A 209 6.22 -2.91 -15.94
CA ALA A 209 5.02 -2.97 -16.77
C ALA A 209 5.02 -1.89 -17.86
N ILE A 210 5.40 -0.66 -17.53
CA ILE A 210 5.55 0.48 -18.46
C ILE A 210 6.57 0.14 -19.55
N GLU A 211 7.73 -0.37 -19.16
CA GLU A 211 8.81 -0.76 -20.07
C GLU A 211 8.50 -2.04 -20.85
N ASN A 212 7.34 -2.67 -20.63
CA ASN A 212 7.00 -3.98 -21.17
C ASN A 212 8.04 -5.06 -20.83
N LYS A 213 8.66 -5.00 -19.66
CA LYS A 213 9.63 -5.99 -19.16
C LYS A 213 9.13 -6.83 -18.00
N LEU A 214 7.93 -6.55 -17.47
CA LEU A 214 7.35 -7.34 -16.38
C LEU A 214 7.14 -8.79 -16.81
N VAL A 215 7.82 -9.70 -16.12
CA VAL A 215 7.71 -11.14 -16.29
C VAL A 215 6.50 -11.65 -15.52
N THR A 216 5.59 -12.30 -16.23
CA THR A 216 4.33 -12.88 -15.73
C THR A 216 4.20 -14.34 -16.16
N LYS A 217 3.40 -15.13 -15.44
CA LYS A 217 3.22 -16.58 -15.74
C LYS A 217 2.54 -16.82 -17.06
N THR A 218 1.62 -15.92 -17.40
CA THR A 218 0.92 -15.91 -18.67
C THR A 218 1.56 -14.84 -19.54
N PRO A 219 1.86 -15.14 -20.82
CA PRO A 219 2.48 -14.16 -21.71
C PRO A 219 1.55 -12.96 -21.93
N LYS A 220 2.15 -11.84 -22.36
CA LYS A 220 1.40 -10.66 -22.80
C LYS A 220 0.37 -11.08 -23.84
N LYS A 221 -0.85 -10.56 -23.72
CA LYS A 221 -1.80 -10.64 -24.82
C LYS A 221 -1.31 -9.69 -25.90
N GLY A 222 -0.95 -10.24 -27.07
CA GLY A 222 -0.75 -9.48 -28.30
C GLY A 222 -2.07 -8.98 -28.86
#